data_AF-A0A6P3WAP6-F1
#
_entry.id   AF-A0A6P3WAP6-F1
#
_cell.length_a   1.000
_cell.length_b   1.000
_cell.length_c   1.000
_cell.angle_alpha   90.00
_cell.angle_beta   90.00
_cell.angle_gamma   90.00
#
_symmetry.space_group_name_H-M   'P 1'
#
loop_
_entity.id
_entity.type
_entity.pdbx_description
1 polymer ?
#
loop_
_entity_poly.entity_id
_entity_poly.type
_entity_poly.pdbx_seq_one_letter_code
_entity_poly.pdbx_strand_id
1 'polypeptide(L)'
;MMASNKFKIVVQGEASETDSDDEVYITSLTPVHPSASGLKVPGEASETDSEGEVEKACKVAYAVSSENVQSLRSELPPLIVVRSTPDFAPVPEKESLMRLELSGQESSLLQQKLQESNGRLCTDVSQTFRQVYQNATKDVRLATASLNTSQSGIINASHSIRLILEDLKSVSEKIEIITSCNLLPDITIPASVPGQ
;
A
#
# COMPACT_ATOMS: atom_id res chain seq x y z
N MET A 1 -36.28 -46.68 16.26
CA MET A 1 -35.50 -46.02 15.19
C MET A 1 -35.61 -44.53 15.43
N MET A 2 -34.61 -43.93 16.08
CA MET A 2 -34.64 -42.52 16.50
C MET A 2 -34.22 -41.64 15.32
N ALA A 3 -35.13 -40.79 14.86
CA ALA A 3 -34.83 -39.78 13.85
C ALA A 3 -34.02 -38.64 14.49
N SER A 4 -32.83 -38.40 13.95
CA SER A 4 -31.92 -37.35 14.38
C SER A 4 -32.46 -35.99 13.95
N ASN A 5 -33.07 -35.24 14.86
CA ASN A 5 -33.41 -33.84 14.61
C ASN A 5 -32.12 -33.01 14.62
N LYS A 6 -31.63 -32.66 13.42
CA LYS A 6 -30.56 -31.68 13.23
C LYS A 6 -31.15 -30.29 13.49
N PHE A 7 -30.79 -29.66 14.61
CA PHE A 7 -31.12 -28.27 14.87
C PHE A 7 -30.32 -27.38 13.93
N LYS A 8 -30.99 -26.63 13.04
CA LYS A 8 -30.38 -25.60 12.21
C LYS A 8 -30.43 -24.28 12.98
N ILE A 9 -29.29 -23.87 13.53
CA ILE A 9 -29.14 -22.55 14.15
C ILE A 9 -29.05 -21.54 13.01
N VAL A 10 -30.02 -20.63 12.91
CA VAL A 10 -30.01 -19.51 11.97
C VAL A 10 -29.89 -18.24 12.80
N VAL A 11 -28.73 -17.58 12.71
CA VAL A 11 -28.51 -16.26 13.32
C VAL A 11 -29.09 -15.22 12.36
N GLN A 12 -30.04 -14.42 12.84
CA GLN A 12 -30.70 -13.40 12.01
C GLN A 12 -29.71 -12.26 11.75
N GLY A 13 -29.15 -12.21 10.54
CA GLY A 13 -28.22 -11.16 10.10
C GLY A 13 -26.97 -11.66 9.37
N GLU A 14 -26.70 -12.96 9.32
CA GLU A 14 -25.54 -13.50 8.60
C GLU A 14 -25.92 -13.91 7.16
N ALA A 15 -25.18 -13.39 6.18
CA ALA A 15 -25.31 -13.80 4.78
C ALA A 15 -24.67 -15.19 4.61
N SER A 16 -25.38 -16.12 3.94
CA SER A 16 -24.82 -17.45 3.63
C SER A 16 -23.76 -17.32 2.55
N GLU A 17 -22.48 -17.51 2.91
CA GLU A 17 -21.40 -17.64 1.93
C GLU A 17 -21.55 -18.96 1.18
N THR A 18 -21.61 -18.89 -0.15
CA THR A 18 -21.34 -20.01 -1.05
C THR A 18 -20.11 -19.61 -1.86
N ASP A 19 -18.92 -20.00 -1.38
CA ASP A 19 -17.67 -19.81 -2.11
C ASP A 19 -17.27 -21.17 -2.70
N SER A 20 -17.37 -21.27 -4.02
CA SER A 20 -17.03 -22.44 -4.81
C SER A 20 -16.03 -21.96 -5.85
N ASP A 21 -14.75 -22.04 -5.52
CA ASP A 21 -13.65 -21.71 -6.42
C ASP A 21 -12.93 -23.01 -6.81
N ASP A 22 -13.11 -23.43 -8.06
CA ASP A 22 -12.52 -24.64 -8.65
C ASP A 22 -11.47 -24.19 -9.68
N GLU A 23 -10.28 -23.84 -9.20
CA GLU A 23 -9.16 -23.38 -10.03
C GLU A 23 -8.07 -24.47 -10.11
N VAL A 24 -8.08 -25.19 -11.24
CA VAL A 24 -7.03 -26.15 -11.62
C VAL A 24 -5.84 -25.41 -12.24
N TYR A 25 -4.79 -25.19 -11.46
CA TYR A 25 -3.49 -24.74 -11.99
C TYR A 25 -2.51 -25.88 -12.21
N ILE A 26 -2.16 -26.02 -13.49
CA ILE A 26 -1.26 -27.01 -14.09
C ILE A 26 0.19 -26.48 -14.02
N THR A 27 1.08 -27.30 -13.47
CA THR A 27 2.53 -27.43 -13.79
C THR A 27 3.50 -26.25 -13.58
N SER A 28 4.32 -26.42 -12.53
CA SER A 28 5.80 -26.33 -12.46
C SER A 28 6.57 -25.32 -13.31
N LEU A 29 7.39 -24.45 -12.69
CA LEU A 29 8.85 -24.31 -12.92
C LEU A 29 9.52 -23.50 -11.79
N THR A 30 10.69 -23.94 -11.34
CA THR A 30 11.56 -23.38 -10.28
C THR A 30 12.37 -22.16 -10.75
N PRO A 31 12.65 -21.15 -9.89
CA PRO A 31 13.67 -20.15 -10.19
C PRO A 31 15.02 -20.51 -9.53
N VAL A 32 16.03 -20.66 -10.37
CA VAL A 32 17.46 -20.68 -10.00
C VAL A 32 17.96 -19.23 -10.05
N HIS A 33 18.55 -18.77 -8.95
CA HIS A 33 19.26 -17.49 -8.84
C HIS A 33 20.49 -17.44 -9.78
N PRO A 34 20.90 -16.25 -10.21
CA PRO A 34 22.23 -15.81 -9.77
C PRO A 34 22.33 -14.31 -9.39
N SER A 35 22.97 -14.13 -8.24
CA SER A 35 23.94 -13.11 -7.81
C SER A 35 24.13 -11.81 -8.60
N ALA A 36 23.82 -10.72 -7.90
CA ALA A 36 24.62 -9.51 -7.68
C ALA A 36 25.80 -9.19 -8.64
N SER A 37 25.60 -8.14 -9.46
CA SER A 37 26.65 -7.18 -9.80
C SER A 37 26.02 -5.81 -10.02
N GLY A 38 26.38 -4.87 -9.14
CA GLY A 38 25.85 -3.50 -9.13
C GLY A 38 26.34 -2.69 -10.32
N LEU A 39 25.41 -2.30 -11.18
CA LEU A 39 25.62 -1.29 -12.21
C LEU A 39 25.42 0.09 -11.56
N LYS A 40 26.46 0.92 -11.52
CA LYS A 40 26.42 2.25 -10.89
C LYS A 40 25.74 3.26 -11.81
N VAL A 41 24.56 3.75 -11.43
CA VAL A 41 23.78 4.74 -12.16
C VAL A 41 24.22 6.15 -11.74
N PRO A 42 24.53 7.08 -12.68
CA PRO A 42 24.78 8.47 -12.34
C PRO A 42 23.45 9.14 -11.98
N GLY A 43 23.24 9.47 -10.70
CA GLY A 43 22.07 10.19 -10.21
C GLY A 43 21.45 9.66 -8.92
N GLU A 44 21.94 8.55 -8.37
CA GLU A 44 21.42 8.00 -7.11
C GLU A 44 22.05 8.71 -5.90
N ALA A 45 21.21 9.29 -5.05
CA ALA A 45 21.64 9.89 -3.80
C ALA A 45 22.11 8.79 -2.84
N SER A 46 23.33 8.95 -2.32
CA SER A 46 23.98 8.01 -1.40
C SER A 46 23.22 7.95 -0.08
N GLU A 47 22.62 6.80 0.24
CA GLU A 47 22.11 6.54 1.59
C GLU A 47 23.31 6.50 2.55
N THR A 48 23.24 7.34 3.57
CA THR A 48 24.28 7.47 4.59
C THR A 48 23.98 6.46 5.69
N ASP A 49 24.88 5.49 5.82
CA ASP A 49 25.08 4.66 7.00
C ASP A 49 25.40 5.56 8.20
N SER A 50 24.64 5.42 9.29
CA SER A 50 24.96 6.06 10.58
C SER A 50 24.35 5.27 11.73
N GLU A 51 24.96 4.14 12.04
CA GLU A 51 24.89 3.52 13.37
C GLU A 51 25.53 4.49 14.40
N GLY A 52 24.74 5.15 15.26
CA GLY A 52 25.32 6.03 16.30
C GLY A 52 24.32 6.79 17.17
N GLU A 53 24.20 6.34 18.42
CA GLU A 53 23.68 7.01 19.63
C GLU A 53 22.19 7.43 19.72
N VAL A 54 21.52 6.59 20.51
CA VAL A 54 20.39 6.84 21.40
C VAL A 54 20.50 8.23 22.09
N GLU A 55 19.35 8.85 22.38
CA GLU A 55 19.15 9.99 23.28
C GLU A 55 19.38 11.41 22.71
N LYS A 56 18.43 11.96 21.93
CA LYS A 56 18.07 13.41 21.95
C LYS A 56 16.93 13.89 21.05
N ALA A 57 16.18 13.02 20.35
CA ALA A 57 15.08 13.46 19.48
C ALA A 57 13.76 13.82 20.19
N CYS A 58 13.65 13.63 21.51
CA CYS A 58 12.41 13.87 22.25
C CYS A 58 12.22 15.32 22.75
N LYS A 59 13.04 16.30 22.36
CA LYS A 59 12.93 17.69 22.88
C LYS A 59 12.43 18.75 21.89
N VAL A 60 12.32 18.45 20.58
CA VAL A 60 11.98 19.47 19.58
C VAL A 60 10.50 19.46 19.17
N ALA A 61 9.77 18.37 19.39
CA ALA A 61 8.34 18.29 19.08
C ALA A 61 7.43 19.05 20.06
N TYR A 62 7.95 19.49 21.22
CA TYR A 62 7.16 20.20 22.24
C TYR A 62 7.13 21.72 22.08
N ALA A 63 7.94 22.29 21.18
CA ALA A 63 8.04 23.75 21.04
C ALA A 63 7.09 24.35 19.98
N VAL A 64 6.58 23.57 19.03
CA VAL A 64 5.78 24.10 17.90
C VAL A 64 4.26 23.95 18.11
N SER A 65 3.82 23.29 19.18
CA SER A 65 2.38 23.14 19.49
C SER A 65 1.91 24.05 20.65
N SER A 66 2.71 25.03 21.05
CA SER A 66 2.38 25.87 22.22
C SER A 66 1.39 27.02 21.93
N GLU A 67 1.20 27.41 20.68
CA GLU A 67 0.33 28.55 20.35
C GLU A 67 -1.15 28.15 20.13
N ASN A 68 -1.45 26.93 19.69
CA ASN A 68 -2.83 26.51 19.40
C ASN A 68 -3.53 25.80 20.57
N VAL A 69 -2.80 25.36 21.59
CA VAL A 69 -3.39 24.66 22.76
C VAL A 69 -3.87 25.64 23.85
N GLN A 70 -3.47 26.91 23.77
CA GLN A 70 -3.88 27.93 24.74
C GLN A 70 -5.26 28.55 24.42
N SER A 71 -5.69 28.56 23.15
CA SER A 71 -6.96 29.20 22.76
C SER A 71 -8.22 28.40 23.12
N LEU A 72 -8.12 27.07 23.32
CA LEU A 72 -9.26 26.20 23.64
C LEU A 72 -9.39 25.92 25.15
N ARG A 73 -8.43 26.36 25.97
CA ARG A 73 -8.49 26.21 27.44
C ARG A 73 -9.30 27.30 28.14
N SER A 74 -9.67 28.36 27.42
CA SER A 74 -10.35 29.55 27.94
C SER A 74 -11.87 29.55 27.80
N GLU A 75 -12.48 28.57 27.12
CA GLU A 75 -13.93 28.58 26.81
C GLU A 75 -14.80 27.69 27.69
N LEU A 76 -14.23 26.93 28.62
CA LEU A 76 -15.03 26.11 29.53
C LEU A 76 -14.97 26.70 30.95
N PRO A 77 -16.10 27.09 31.55
CA PRO A 77 -16.11 27.54 32.93
C PRO A 77 -15.56 26.41 33.82
N PRO A 78 -14.70 26.73 34.80
CA PRO A 78 -14.07 25.72 35.63
C PRO A 78 -15.15 24.93 36.40
N LEU A 79 -15.05 23.61 36.34
CA LEU A 79 -15.91 22.71 37.10
C LEU A 79 -15.59 22.87 38.60
N ILE A 80 -16.49 23.51 39.33
CA ILE A 80 -16.38 23.68 40.78
C ILE A 80 -16.82 22.37 41.44
N VAL A 81 -15.85 21.61 41.96
CA VAL A 81 -16.12 20.41 42.76
C VAL A 81 -16.34 20.84 44.21
N VAL A 82 -17.59 20.98 44.63
CA VAL A 82 -17.94 21.22 46.04
C VAL A 82 -17.76 19.91 46.81
N ARG A 83 -16.59 19.73 47.44
CA ARG A 83 -16.39 18.65 48.41
C ARG A 83 -16.84 19.15 49.78
N SER A 84 -17.96 18.62 50.26
CA SER A 84 -18.38 18.80 51.66
C SER A 84 -17.52 17.92 52.55
N THR A 85 -16.38 18.43 53.02
CA THR A 85 -15.57 17.79 54.07
C THR A 85 -15.19 18.84 55.12
N PRO A 86 -15.40 18.58 56.43
CA PRO A 86 -15.10 19.55 57.47
C PRO A 86 -13.59 19.66 57.69
N ASP A 87 -13.17 20.89 57.97
CA ASP A 87 -11.86 21.38 58.43
C ASP A 87 -10.70 20.38 58.57
N PHE A 88 -9.71 20.51 57.68
CA PHE A 88 -8.31 20.32 58.06
C PHE A 88 -7.38 21.21 57.22
N ALA A 89 -6.42 21.84 57.90
CA ALA A 89 -5.57 22.95 57.45
C ALA A 89 -4.51 22.57 56.37
N PRO A 90 -3.89 23.56 55.68
CA PRO A 90 -3.12 23.36 54.45
C PRO A 90 -1.60 23.23 54.67
N VAL A 91 -0.94 22.30 53.98
CA VAL A 91 0.54 22.17 53.88
C VAL A 91 0.90 21.65 52.46
N PRO A 92 2.04 22.07 51.85
CA PRO A 92 2.14 22.26 50.40
C PRO A 92 2.81 21.09 49.63
N GLU A 93 2.75 21.20 48.30
CA GLU A 93 3.58 20.51 47.29
C GLU A 93 3.57 18.96 47.25
N LYS A 94 2.66 18.40 46.45
CA LYS A 94 2.76 17.02 45.94
C LYS A 94 1.93 16.79 44.66
N GLU A 95 2.11 17.63 43.64
CA GLU A 95 1.37 17.52 42.36
C GLU A 95 1.63 16.22 41.58
N SER A 96 2.71 15.49 41.88
CA SER A 96 3.08 14.26 41.14
C SER A 96 2.66 12.96 41.81
N LEU A 97 2.24 12.99 43.08
CA LEU A 97 1.86 11.78 43.82
C LEU A 97 0.35 11.58 43.92
N MET A 98 -0.44 12.64 43.77
CA MET A 98 -1.91 12.51 43.79
C MET A 98 -2.48 11.77 42.56
N ARG A 99 -1.77 11.73 41.43
CA ARG A 99 -2.23 10.97 40.25
C ARG A 99 -2.10 9.46 40.45
N LEU A 100 -1.14 9.01 41.26
CA LEU A 100 -0.92 7.60 41.53
C LEU A 100 -1.82 7.09 42.66
N GLU A 101 -2.08 7.92 43.68
CA GLU A 101 -2.93 7.50 44.83
C GLU A 101 -4.43 7.49 44.54
N LEU A 102 -4.91 8.23 43.52
CA LEU A 102 -6.30 8.13 43.05
C LEU A 102 -6.56 6.92 42.13
N SER A 103 -5.52 6.20 41.73
CA SER A 103 -5.67 4.96 40.94
C SER A 103 -6.11 3.76 41.79
N GLY A 104 -6.00 3.87 43.13
CA GLY A 104 -6.31 2.78 44.06
C GLY A 104 -7.65 2.92 44.78
N GLN A 105 -8.37 4.03 44.60
CA GLN A 105 -9.58 4.32 45.36
C GLN A 105 -10.80 4.29 44.44
N GLU A 106 -11.35 3.08 44.28
CA GLU A 106 -12.70 2.81 43.75
C GLU A 106 -13.03 3.61 42.48
N SER A 107 -12.25 3.44 41.40
CA SER A 107 -12.76 3.83 40.08
C SER A 107 -14.06 3.08 39.86
N SER A 108 -15.18 3.80 39.85
CA SER A 108 -16.50 3.21 39.62
C SER A 108 -16.44 2.19 38.48
N LEU A 109 -17.15 1.07 38.60
CA LEU A 109 -17.14 0.01 37.58
C LEU A 109 -17.43 0.58 36.18
N LEU A 110 -18.24 1.64 36.08
CA LEU A 110 -18.45 2.40 34.85
C LEU A 110 -17.16 3.01 34.30
N GLN A 111 -16.37 3.69 35.15
CA GLN A 111 -15.10 4.31 34.76
C GLN A 111 -14.09 3.25 34.30
N GLN A 112 -14.04 2.10 34.98
CA GLN A 112 -13.19 0.99 34.55
C GLN A 112 -13.63 0.44 33.18
N LYS A 113 -14.93 0.19 32.99
CA LYS A 113 -15.47 -0.31 31.70
C LYS A 113 -15.30 0.70 30.57
N LEU A 114 -15.43 1.99 30.86
CA LEU A 114 -15.20 3.05 29.88
C LEU A 114 -13.73 3.11 29.47
N GLN A 115 -12.80 3.01 30.44
CA GLN A 115 -11.37 2.98 30.17
C GLN A 115 -10.97 1.75 29.35
N GLU A 116 -11.50 0.57 29.71
CA GLU A 116 -11.29 -0.67 28.96
C GLU A 116 -11.82 -0.55 27.53
N SER A 117 -13.06 -0.07 27.36
CA SER A 117 -13.69 0.09 26.05
C SER A 117 -12.98 1.12 25.18
N ASN A 118 -12.53 2.24 25.76
CA ASN A 118 -11.78 3.27 25.04
C ASN A 118 -10.41 2.74 24.61
N GLY A 119 -9.71 2.01 25.49
CA GLY A 119 -8.44 1.36 25.14
C GLY A 119 -8.58 0.35 24.01
N ARG A 120 -9.62 -0.48 24.04
CA ARG A 120 -9.95 -1.42 22.95
C ARG A 120 -10.26 -0.69 21.65
N LEU A 121 -11.15 0.31 21.69
CA LEU A 121 -11.51 1.09 20.51
C LEU A 121 -10.30 1.80 19.90
N CYS A 122 -9.43 2.39 20.71
CA CYS A 122 -8.21 3.06 20.24
C CYS A 122 -7.27 2.08 19.54
N THR A 123 -7.12 0.87 20.09
CA THR A 123 -6.31 -0.20 19.50
C THR A 123 -6.90 -0.66 18.17
N ASP A 124 -8.21 -0.93 18.13
CA ASP A 124 -8.92 -1.39 16.93
C ASP A 124 -8.83 -0.34 15.81
N VAL A 125 -9.13 0.94 16.11
CA VAL A 125 -9.02 2.03 15.14
C VAL A 125 -7.60 2.17 14.60
N SER A 126 -6.60 2.11 15.50
CA SER A 126 -5.19 2.18 15.12
C SER A 126 -4.78 1.01 14.23
N GLN A 127 -5.28 -0.19 14.51
CA GLN A 127 -5.01 -1.39 13.73
C GLN A 127 -5.67 -1.31 12.35
N THR A 128 -6.95 -0.93 12.28
CA THR A 128 -7.67 -0.76 11.01
C THR A 128 -6.97 0.27 10.13
N PHE A 129 -6.60 1.43 10.68
CA PHE A 129 -5.87 2.44 9.92
C PHE A 129 -4.53 1.91 9.41
N ARG A 130 -3.74 1.27 10.27
CA ARG A 130 -2.46 0.68 9.88
C ARG A 130 -2.64 -0.33 8.75
N GLN A 131 -3.64 -1.21 8.85
CA GLN A 131 -3.92 -2.23 7.84
C GLN A 131 -4.33 -1.61 6.50
N VAL A 132 -5.22 -0.61 6.50
CA VAL A 132 -5.65 0.08 5.28
C VAL A 132 -4.47 0.75 4.58
N TYR A 133 -3.63 1.48 5.32
CA TYR A 133 -2.47 2.16 4.73
C TYR A 133 -1.41 1.17 4.25
N GLN A 134 -1.17 0.08 5.00
CA GLN A 134 -0.24 -0.96 4.58
C GLN A 134 -0.72 -1.67 3.30
N ASN A 135 -2.00 -1.96 3.20
CA ASN A 135 -2.58 -2.58 2.01
C ASN A 135 -2.52 -1.62 0.82
N ALA A 136 -2.96 -0.37 0.98
CA ALA A 136 -2.85 0.65 -0.07
C ALA A 136 -1.40 0.84 -0.54
N THR A 137 -0.43 0.81 0.37
CA THR A 137 0.99 0.91 0.02
C THR A 137 1.47 -0.29 -0.79
N LYS A 138 1.03 -1.51 -0.44
CA LYS A 138 1.33 -2.73 -1.21
C LYS A 138 0.72 -2.65 -2.61
N ASP A 139 -0.53 -2.22 -2.71
CA ASP A 139 -1.24 -2.11 -3.99
C ASP A 139 -0.57 -1.10 -4.91
N VAL A 140 -0.19 0.07 -4.38
CA VAL A 140 0.58 1.08 -5.14
C VAL A 140 1.91 0.51 -5.61
N ARG A 141 2.63 -0.22 -4.75
CA ARG A 141 3.90 -0.88 -5.15
C ARG A 141 3.69 -1.92 -6.25
N LEU A 142 2.67 -2.76 -6.13
CA LEU A 142 2.34 -3.77 -7.13
C LEU A 142 1.95 -3.13 -8.47
N ALA A 143 1.10 -2.11 -8.44
CA ALA A 143 0.72 -1.35 -9.63
C ALA A 143 1.92 -0.64 -10.28
N THR A 144 2.85 -0.12 -9.48
CA THR A 144 4.09 0.48 -9.99
C THR A 144 5.00 -0.57 -10.64
N ALA A 145 5.11 -1.76 -10.05
CA ALA A 145 5.89 -2.85 -10.62
C ALA A 145 5.30 -3.37 -11.93
N SER A 146 3.98 -3.51 -12.02
CA SER A 146 3.29 -3.92 -13.26
C SER A 146 3.43 -2.86 -14.35
N LEU A 147 3.34 -1.57 -14.00
CA LEU A 147 3.59 -0.47 -14.93
C LEU A 147 5.02 -0.49 -15.47
N ASN A 148 6.03 -0.70 -14.61
CA ASN A 148 7.43 -0.79 -15.04
C ASN A 148 7.66 -1.97 -16.00
N THR A 149 7.02 -3.11 -15.72
CA THR A 149 7.04 -4.28 -16.59
C THR A 149 6.41 -3.96 -17.95
N SER A 150 5.26 -3.29 -17.95
CA SER A 150 4.58 -2.85 -19.17
C SER A 150 5.43 -1.87 -19.97
N GLN A 151 6.06 -0.88 -19.32
CA GLN A 151 6.94 0.10 -19.96
C GLN A 151 8.13 -0.58 -20.64
N SER A 152 8.76 -1.56 -19.98
CA SER A 152 9.84 -2.35 -20.58
C SER A 152 9.35 -3.13 -21.81
N GLY A 153 8.14 -3.69 -21.74
CA GLY A 153 7.49 -4.32 -22.89
C GLY A 153 7.26 -3.36 -24.07
N ILE A 154 6.77 -2.15 -23.79
CA ILE A 154 6.54 -1.10 -24.81
C ILE A 154 7.85 -0.67 -25.46
N ILE A 155 8.91 -0.47 -24.67
CA ILE A 155 10.23 -0.08 -25.20
C ILE A 155 10.76 -1.16 -26.15
N ASN A 156 10.67 -2.43 -25.76
CA ASN A 156 11.11 -3.55 -26.58
C ASN A 156 10.29 -3.65 -27.87
N ALA A 157 8.96 -3.57 -27.79
CA ALA A 157 8.08 -3.58 -28.96
C ALA A 157 8.39 -2.40 -29.91
N SER A 158 8.57 -1.20 -29.36
CA SER A 158 8.93 0.01 -30.11
C SER A 158 10.27 -0.16 -30.82
N HIS A 159 11.24 -0.81 -30.18
CA HIS A 159 12.52 -1.11 -30.77
C HIS A 159 12.39 -2.10 -31.93
N SER A 160 11.64 -3.19 -31.75
CA SER A 160 11.40 -4.19 -32.80
C SER A 160 10.69 -3.58 -34.01
N ILE A 161 9.68 -2.74 -33.79
CA ILE A 161 8.98 -2.03 -34.88
C ILE A 161 9.97 -1.15 -35.66
N ARG A 162 10.85 -0.43 -34.98
CA ARG A 162 11.85 0.42 -35.65
C ARG A 162 12.77 -0.38 -36.57
N LEU A 163 13.27 -1.52 -36.09
CA LEU A 163 14.11 -2.41 -36.90
C LEU A 163 13.37 -2.92 -38.13
N ILE A 164 12.13 -3.40 -37.95
CA ILE A 164 11.30 -3.87 -39.07
C ILE A 164 11.09 -2.77 -40.11
N LEU A 165 10.84 -1.53 -39.68
CA LEU A 165 10.66 -0.40 -40.59
C LEU A 165 11.95 -0.07 -41.35
N GLU A 166 13.11 -0.17 -40.70
CA GLU A 166 14.40 0.04 -41.34
C GLU A 166 14.71 -1.05 -42.39
N ASP A 167 14.44 -2.31 -42.05
CA ASP A 167 14.56 -3.44 -42.97
C ASP A 167 13.62 -3.28 -44.17
N LEU A 168 12.36 -2.93 -43.95
CA LEU A 168 11.39 -2.68 -45.02
C LEU A 168 11.82 -1.53 -45.92
N LYS A 169 12.38 -0.46 -45.35
CA LYS A 169 12.93 0.65 -46.12
C LYS A 169 14.10 0.20 -47.00
N SER A 170 15.02 -0.58 -46.45
CA SER A 170 16.16 -1.15 -47.20
C SER A 170 15.69 -2.07 -48.33
N VAL A 171 14.70 -2.92 -48.07
CA VAL A 171 14.08 -3.78 -49.10
C VAL A 171 13.42 -2.93 -50.19
N SER A 172 12.68 -1.89 -49.81
CA SER A 172 12.04 -0.97 -50.76
C SER A 172 13.07 -0.27 -51.66
N GLU A 173 14.17 0.22 -51.11
CA GLU A 173 15.25 0.85 -51.87
C GLU A 173 15.91 -0.15 -52.84
N LYS A 174 16.14 -1.39 -52.41
CA LYS A 174 16.65 -2.45 -53.30
C LYS A 174 15.69 -2.77 -54.44
N ILE A 175 14.39 -2.84 -54.17
CA ILE A 175 13.38 -3.05 -55.21
C ILE A 175 13.35 -1.86 -56.18
N GLU A 176 13.46 -0.62 -55.67
CA GLU A 176 13.55 0.58 -56.49
C GLU A 176 14.77 0.54 -57.41
N ILE A 177 15.94 0.11 -56.93
CA ILE A 177 17.14 -0.09 -57.77
C ILE A 177 16.87 -1.15 -58.85
N ILE A 178 16.31 -2.31 -58.48
CA ILE A 178 16.01 -3.40 -59.42
C ILE A 178 15.10 -2.93 -60.55
N THR A 179 14.03 -2.20 -60.19
CA THR A 179 13.03 -1.69 -61.12
C THR A 179 13.58 -0.53 -61.95
N SER A 180 14.27 0.44 -61.34
CA SER A 180 14.79 1.63 -62.04
C SER A 180 15.92 1.30 -63.02
N CYS A 181 16.76 0.32 -62.69
CA CYS A 181 17.81 -0.14 -63.59
C CYS A 181 17.33 -1.19 -64.62
N ASN A 182 16.04 -1.54 -64.67
CA ASN A 182 15.47 -2.59 -65.53
C ASN A 182 16.29 -3.90 -65.49
N LEU A 183 16.72 -4.30 -64.28
CA LEU A 183 17.54 -5.49 -64.07
C LEU A 183 16.78 -6.80 -64.35
N LEU A 184 15.45 -6.71 -64.53
CA LEU A 184 14.57 -7.84 -64.84
C LEU A 184 14.11 -7.79 -66.30
N PRO A 185 14.13 -8.92 -67.03
CA PRO A 185 13.61 -8.98 -68.39
C PRO A 185 12.08 -8.96 -68.40
N ASP A 186 11.50 -8.21 -69.33
CA ASP A 186 10.05 -8.15 -69.52
C ASP A 186 9.59 -9.30 -70.43
N ILE A 187 8.80 -10.24 -69.89
CA ILE A 187 8.36 -11.44 -70.60
C ILE A 187 6.90 -11.24 -71.04
N THR A 188 6.69 -10.78 -72.27
CA THR A 188 5.36 -10.75 -72.88
C THR A 188 4.94 -12.15 -73.31
N ILE A 189 4.01 -12.77 -72.56
CA ILE A 189 3.37 -14.03 -72.96
C ILE A 189 2.26 -13.67 -73.96
N PRO A 190 2.36 -14.07 -75.24
CA PRO A 190 1.31 -13.77 -76.21
C PRO A 190 0.01 -14.45 -75.76
N ALA A 191 -1.08 -13.67 -75.72
CA ALA A 191 -2.39 -14.19 -75.39
C ALA A 191 -2.75 -15.34 -76.34
N SER A 192 -3.06 -16.50 -75.77
CA SER A 192 -3.61 -17.66 -76.47
C SER A 192 -4.76 -17.20 -77.37
N VAL A 193 -4.55 -17.24 -78.69
CA VAL A 193 -5.61 -16.98 -79.67
C VAL A 193 -6.56 -18.18 -79.61
N PRO A 194 -7.82 -18.02 -79.14
CA PRO A 194 -8.77 -19.11 -79.17
C PRO A 194 -9.45 -19.11 -80.54
N GLY A 195 -9.11 -20.10 -81.38
CA GLY A 195 -9.84 -20.36 -82.62
C GLY A 195 -8.95 -20.78 -83.77
N GLN A 196 -8.67 -22.08 -83.83
CA GLN A 196 -8.47 -22.79 -85.09
C GLN A 196 -9.24 -24.10 -85.03
#